data_AF-A0A961RBH3-F1
#
_entry.id   AF-A0A961RBH3-F1
#
_cell.length_a   1.000
_cell.length_b   1.000
_cell.length_c   1.000
_cell.angle_alpha   90.00
_cell.angle_beta   90.00
_cell.angle_gamma   90.00
#
_symmetry.space_group_name_H-M   'P 1'
#
loop_
_entity.id
_entity.type
_entity.pdbx_description
1 polymer ?
#
loop_
_entity_poly.entity_id
_entity_poly.type
_entity_poly.pdbx_seq_one_letter_code
_entity_poly.pdbx_strand_id
1 'polypeptide(L)'
;MKGVELYGRVRRAVFVEGMSRREAARVFGIDRRTVEKMLQFSVPPGYRRSKPVRRPKLDPFVEIIDRILAEDSDRSKKQRHTS
;
A
#
# COMPACT_ATOMS: atom_id res chain seq x y z
N MET A 1 0.95 -4.46 11.40
CA MET A 1 -0.39 -4.14 10.87
C MET A 1 -1.41 -4.62 11.90
N LYS A 2 -2.48 -3.87 12.20
CA LYS A 2 -3.52 -4.38 13.11
C LYS A 2 -4.26 -5.53 12.40
N GLY A 3 -4.58 -6.61 13.11
CA GLY A 3 -5.26 -7.77 12.51
C GLY A 3 -6.73 -7.50 12.16
N VAL A 4 -7.28 -8.30 11.24
CA VAL A 4 -8.70 -8.24 10.83
C VAL A 4 -9.64 -8.44 12.01
N GLU A 5 -9.26 -9.31 12.96
CA GLU A 5 -10.03 -9.56 14.17
C GLU A 5 -10.23 -8.30 15.04
N LEU A 6 -9.19 -7.46 15.15
CA LEU A 6 -9.32 -6.21 15.92
C LEU A 6 -10.28 -5.24 15.22
N TYR A 7 -10.23 -5.15 13.89
CA TYR A 7 -11.18 -4.35 13.11
C TYR A 7 -12.62 -4.83 13.36
N GLY A 8 -12.84 -6.15 13.31
CA GLY A 8 -14.15 -6.75 13.58
C GLY A 8 -14.68 -6.42 14.97
N ARG A 9 -13.85 -6.60 16.01
CA ARG A 9 -14.24 -6.30 17.40
C ARG A 9 -14.58 -4.83 17.62
N VAL A 10 -13.76 -3.91 17.12
CA VAL A 10 -13.99 -2.46 17.25
C VAL A 10 -15.25 -2.04 16.49
N ARG A 11 -15.48 -2.58 15.29
CA ARG A 11 -16.69 -2.29 14.50
C ARG A 11 -17.95 -2.81 15.19
N ARG A 12 -17.92 -4.02 15.75
CA ARG A 12 -19.04 -4.56 16.52
C ARG A 12 -19.35 -3.71 17.75
N ALA A 13 -18.32 -3.34 18.52
CA ALA A 13 -18.47 -2.50 19.70
C ALA A 13 -19.17 -1.16 19.39
N VAL A 14 -18.83 -0.52 18.27
CA VAL A 14 -19.40 0.78 17.90
C VAL A 14 -20.75 0.66 17.19
N PHE A 15 -20.87 -0.22 16.18
CA PHE A 15 -22.08 -0.29 15.35
C PHE A 15 -23.18 -1.17 15.93
N VAL A 16 -22.84 -2.17 16.75
CA VAL A 16 -23.80 -3.13 17.32
C VAL A 16 -24.03 -2.85 18.79
N GLU A 17 -22.96 -2.68 19.57
CA GLU A 17 -23.05 -2.50 21.03
C GLU A 17 -23.23 -1.02 21.44
N GLY A 18 -23.19 -0.09 20.48
CA GLY A 18 -23.48 1.32 20.70
C GLY A 18 -22.38 2.10 21.43
N MET A 19 -21.19 1.53 21.63
CA MET A 19 -20.10 2.24 22.29
C MET A 19 -19.69 3.49 21.52
N SER A 20 -19.40 4.56 22.26
CA SER A 20 -18.83 5.75 21.63
C SER A 20 -17.43 5.47 21.09
N ARG A 21 -17.00 6.18 20.04
CA ARG A 21 -15.64 6.05 19.49
C ARG A 21 -14.55 6.31 20.53
N ARG A 22 -14.83 7.18 21.53
CA ARG A 22 -13.91 7.49 22.63
C ARG A 22 -13.80 6.34 23.62
N GLU A 23 -14.93 5.72 23.93
CA GLU A 23 -14.99 4.56 24.80
C GLU A 23 -14.28 3.36 24.17
N ALA A 24 -14.57 3.06 22.89
CA ALA A 24 -13.86 2.03 22.15
C ALA A 24 -12.33 2.27 22.12
N ALA A 25 -11.89 3.52 21.93
CA ALA A 25 -10.47 3.86 21.98
C ALA A 25 -9.83 3.51 23.34
N ARG A 26 -10.53 3.76 24.46
CA ARG A 26 -10.06 3.41 25.81
C ARG A 26 -10.06 1.89 26.03
N VAL A 27 -11.18 1.22 25.73
CA VAL A 27 -11.36 -0.23 25.94
C VAL A 27 -10.35 -1.05 25.15
N PHE A 28 -10.13 -0.70 23.88
CA PHE A 28 -9.21 -1.42 23.01
C PHE A 28 -7.77 -0.89 23.06
N GLY A 29 -7.50 0.16 23.86
CA GLY A 29 -6.16 0.74 24.00
C GLY A 29 -5.56 1.24 22.68
N ILE A 30 -6.38 1.82 21.81
CA ILE A 30 -5.97 2.31 20.48
C ILE A 30 -6.30 3.78 20.30
N ASP A 31 -5.48 4.48 19.52
CA ASP A 31 -5.72 5.88 19.18
C ASP A 31 -7.08 6.08 18.51
N ARG A 32 -7.76 7.19 18.83
CA ARG A 32 -9.10 7.50 18.30
C ARG A 32 -9.13 7.58 16.77
N ARG A 33 -8.06 8.06 16.11
CA ARG A 33 -7.99 8.06 14.63
C ARG A 33 -7.88 6.64 14.08
N THR A 34 -7.33 5.70 14.85
CA THR A 34 -7.30 4.28 14.48
C THR A 34 -8.69 3.67 14.57
N VAL A 35 -9.48 4.01 15.60
CA VAL A 35 -10.90 3.62 15.67
C VAL A 35 -11.65 4.17 14.46
N GLU A 36 -11.49 5.45 14.13
CA GLU A 36 -12.14 6.05 12.95
C GLU A 36 -11.78 5.31 11.65
N LYS A 37 -10.51 4.94 11.45
CA LYS A 37 -10.09 4.11 10.31
C LYS A 37 -10.75 2.73 10.32
N MET A 38 -10.86 2.08 11.48
CA MET A 38 -11.53 0.77 11.60
C MET A 38 -13.02 0.81 11.29
N LEU A 39 -13.67 1.96 11.52
CA LEU A 39 -15.07 2.15 11.15
C LEU A 39 -15.23 2.41 9.64
N GLN A 40 -14.27 3.08 9.01
CA GLN A 40 -14.28 3.36 7.56
C GLN A 40 -13.94 2.13 6.70
N PHE A 41 -12.98 1.31 7.13
CA PHE A 41 -12.52 0.15 6.37
C PHE A 41 -12.94 -1.16 7.06
N SER A 42 -13.46 -2.14 6.32
CA SER A 42 -13.81 -3.46 6.86
C SER A 42 -12.58 -4.29 7.23
N VAL A 43 -11.47 -4.06 6.53
CA VAL A 43 -10.19 -4.74 6.69
C VAL A 43 -9.11 -3.65 6.76
N PRO A 44 -8.03 -3.84 7.55
CA PRO A 44 -6.90 -2.93 7.54
C PRO A 44 -6.45 -2.61 6.11
N PRO A 45 -6.48 -1.34 5.68
CA PRO A 45 -5.96 -0.99 4.37
C PRO A 45 -4.47 -1.35 4.35
N GLY A 46 -4.09 -2.18 3.38
CA GLY A 46 -2.70 -2.53 3.14
C GLY A 46 -1.87 -1.30 2.74
N TYR A 47 -0.62 -1.54 2.36
CA TYR A 47 0.20 -0.48 1.80
C TYR A 47 -0.45 0.10 0.53
N ARG A 48 -0.80 1.39 0.57
CA ARG A 48 -1.37 2.12 -0.57
C ARG A 48 -0.50 3.32 -0.87
N ARG A 49 -0.01 3.42 -2.11
CA ARG A 49 0.65 4.64 -2.60
C ARG A 49 -0.39 5.52 -3.27
N SER A 50 -0.40 6.82 -2.95
CA SER A 50 -1.22 7.80 -3.67
C SER A 50 -0.58 8.26 -4.98
N LYS A 51 0.74 8.11 -5.09
CA LYS A 51 1.52 8.48 -6.27
C LYS A 51 2.25 7.24 -6.82
N PRO A 52 2.58 7.24 -8.13
CA PRO A 52 3.46 6.23 -8.69
C PRO A 52 4.77 6.11 -7.90
N VAL A 53 5.44 4.96 -8.05
CA VAL A 53 6.76 4.75 -7.47
C VAL A 53 7.72 5.80 -8.03
N ARG A 54 8.28 6.65 -7.17
CA ARG A 54 9.38 7.54 -7.56
C ARG A 54 10.63 6.68 -7.78
N ARG A 55 11.27 6.75 -8.96
CA ARG A 55 12.50 6.01 -9.25
C ARG A 55 13.62 7.01 -9.62
N PRO A 56 14.06 7.87 -8.67
CA PRO A 56 14.92 9.01 -8.98
C PRO A 56 16.27 8.64 -9.62
N LYS A 57 16.75 7.41 -9.40
CA LYS A 57 17.98 6.90 -10.00
C LYS A 57 17.76 6.25 -11.36
N LEU A 58 16.59 5.66 -11.61
CA LEU A 58 16.32 4.89 -12.84
C LEU A 58 15.60 5.74 -13.88
N ASP A 59 14.63 6.57 -13.45
CA ASP A 59 13.82 7.42 -14.31
C ASP A 59 14.65 8.22 -15.34
N PRO A 60 15.83 8.80 -14.97
CA PRO A 60 16.67 9.53 -15.95
C PRO A 60 17.27 8.66 -17.07
N PHE A 61 17.34 7.34 -16.89
CA PHE A 61 17.97 6.41 -17.82
C PHE A 61 16.98 5.51 -18.55
N VAL A 62 15.68 5.56 -18.21
CA VAL A 62 14.66 4.69 -18.82
C VAL A 62 14.69 4.80 -20.35
N GLU A 63 14.70 6.02 -20.89
CA GLU A 63 14.72 6.23 -22.35
C GLU A 63 15.99 5.68 -23.02
N ILE A 64 17.14 5.74 -22.32
CA ILE A 64 18.40 5.19 -22.82
C ILE A 64 18.32 3.66 -22.84
N ILE A 65 17.81 3.06 -21.77
CA ILE A 65 17.62 1.61 -21.68
C ILE A 65 16.66 1.14 -22.77
N ASP A 66 15.52 1.81 -22.95
CA ASP A 66 14.53 1.47 -23.97
C ASP A 66 15.13 1.54 -25.38
N ARG A 67 15.99 2.54 -25.65
CA ARG A 67 16.71 2.64 -26.92
C ARG A 67 17.67 1.47 -27.12
N ILE A 68 18.47 1.14 -26.10
CA ILE A 68 19.43 0.02 -26.17
C ILE A 68 18.68 -1.29 -26.46
N LEU A 69 17.55 -1.53 -25.79
CA LEU A 69 16.74 -2.73 -26.00
C LEU A 69 16.13 -2.79 -27.41
N ALA A 70 15.69 -1.65 -27.95
CA ALA A 70 15.18 -1.55 -29.31
C ALA A 70 16.28 -1.76 -30.35
N GLU A 71 17.47 -1.22 -30.15
CA GLU A 71 18.60 -1.47 -31.06
C GLU A 71 19.01 -2.94 -31.02
N ASP A 72 19.06 -3.56 -29.84
CA ASP A 72 19.41 -4.97 -29.67
C ASP A 72 18.46 -5.92 -30.39
N SER A 73 17.16 -5.59 -30.52
CA SER A 73 16.21 -6.46 -31.21
C SER A 73 16.60 -6.68 -32.68
N ASP A 74 17.19 -5.68 -33.31
CA ASP A 74 17.57 -5.69 -34.72
C ASP A 74 19.01 -6.19 -34.95
N ARG A 75 19.81 -6.27 -33.87
CA ARG A 75 21.19 -6.76 -33.95
C ARG A 75 21.25 -8.29 -33.99
N SER A 76 22.33 -8.81 -34.59
CA SER A 76 22.66 -10.24 -34.53
C SER A 76 22.94 -10.66 -33.07
N LYS A 77 22.64 -11.92 -32.72
CA LYS A 77 22.77 -12.43 -31.34
C LYS A 77 24.13 -12.15 -30.68
N LYS A 78 25.23 -12.14 -31.44
CA LYS A 78 26.59 -11.89 -30.94
C LYS A 78 26.87 -10.41 -30.58
N GLN A 79 26.01 -9.49 -31.01
CA GLN A 79 26.17 -8.04 -30.85
C GLN A 79 25.06 -7.41 -29.99
N ARG A 80 24.23 -8.25 -29.35
CA ARG A 80 23.22 -7.80 -28.39
C ARG A 80 23.86 -7.65 -27.02
N HIS A 81 23.37 -6.71 -26.23
CA HIS A 81 23.76 -6.57 -24.83
C HIS A 81 23.06 -7.65 -24.00
N THR A 82 23.63 -8.85 -24.03
CA THR A 82 23.20 -9.99 -23.21
C THR A 82 24.25 -10.31 -22.16
N SER A 83 23.79 -10.74 -20.98
CA SER A 83 24.63 -11.26 -19.89
C SER A 83 25.36 -12.54 -20.28
#